data_AF-A0A5N8WAK1-F1
#
_entry.id   AF-A0A5N8WAK1-F1
#
_cell.length_a   1.000
_cell.length_b   1.000
_cell.length_c   1.000
_cell.angle_alpha   90.00
_cell.angle_beta   90.00
_cell.angle_gamma   90.00
#
_symmetry.space_group_name_H-M   'P 1'
#
loop_
_entity.id
_entity.type
_entity.pdbx_description
1 polymer ?
#
loop_
_entity_poly.entity_id
_entity_poly.type
_entity_poly.pdbx_seq_one_letter_code
_entity_poly.pdbx_strand_id
1 'polypeptide(L)'
;MADRLPGSWRADYHAHRSYEDQFSLGDQLWGLGIADRAVSQEVLRHDVVLTRADGARLYVIDRPWRQNQFIVAALEPDYLGYSSQSTVDLEGPKSIAVTSDPVRAACDIARRLLPRYQEATGQVEQWAREFLLFGLTPANASYLQVAFTWQDDGDLHARTDHLSAALLLRQYSFRYDREAAAFLLPDTLSEEQKSQLIQRTALDLGAIGISVSVARGTPRPVLSERRVATEAASLHDLNGHAARAESLYEIVALLREATDAKTGPLTAAESFIRTLGARATTLAPEPLRDEFTVAFTTIATRASRLIHDLTELALGAGETDAITQARGPHTWDQLLASDAASAAPPSAAVPAPTPAASAVGTPPAPRTR
;
A
#
# COMPACT_ATOMS: atom_id res chain seq x y z
N MET A 1 -27.77 -0.66 -13.63
CA MET A 1 -26.93 0.51 -13.22
C MET A 1 -25.85 0.78 -14.25
N ALA A 2 -25.04 -0.22 -14.63
CA ALA A 2 -24.01 -0.11 -15.67
C ALA A 2 -24.50 0.58 -16.96
N ASP A 3 -25.62 0.12 -17.54
CA ASP A 3 -26.21 0.68 -18.78
C ASP A 3 -26.69 2.14 -18.67
N ARG A 4 -26.72 2.71 -17.45
CA ARG A 4 -27.20 4.07 -17.18
C ARG A 4 -26.06 5.02 -16.82
N LEU A 5 -24.86 4.50 -16.57
CA LEU A 5 -23.69 5.33 -16.33
C LEU A 5 -23.18 5.93 -17.65
N PRO A 6 -22.54 7.10 -17.62
CA PRO A 6 -21.94 7.68 -18.82
C PRO A 6 -20.74 6.83 -19.28
N GLY A 7 -20.74 6.48 -20.57
CA GLY A 7 -19.76 5.57 -21.18
C GLY A 7 -20.23 4.12 -21.20
N SER A 8 -19.39 3.23 -21.72
CA SER A 8 -19.67 1.79 -21.74
C SER A 8 -19.04 1.12 -20.53
N TRP A 9 -19.88 0.62 -19.62
CA TRP A 9 -19.47 -0.06 -18.40
C TRP A 9 -19.84 -1.53 -18.48
N ARG A 10 -18.88 -2.41 -18.22
CA ARG A 10 -19.11 -3.85 -17.98
C ARG A 10 -19.31 -4.06 -16.48
N ALA A 11 -20.20 -4.99 -16.11
CA ALA A 11 -20.41 -5.38 -14.73
C ALA A 11 -19.99 -6.82 -14.53
N ASP A 12 -19.05 -7.04 -13.62
CA ASP A 12 -18.55 -8.35 -13.23
C ASP A 12 -19.04 -8.63 -11.80
N TYR A 13 -19.85 -9.67 -11.62
CA TYR A 13 -20.48 -10.02 -10.34
C TYR A 13 -19.68 -11.11 -9.64
N HIS A 14 -19.40 -10.90 -8.34
CA HIS A 14 -18.65 -11.83 -7.51
C HIS A 14 -19.48 -12.23 -6.29
N ALA A 15 -19.70 -13.53 -6.09
CA ALA A 15 -20.30 -14.04 -4.87
C ALA A 15 -19.20 -14.48 -3.91
N HIS A 16 -19.28 -14.06 -2.64
CA HIS A 16 -18.35 -14.48 -1.60
C HIS A 16 -18.86 -15.75 -0.93
N ARG A 17 -18.02 -16.78 -0.89
CA ARG A 17 -18.25 -18.03 -0.15
C ARG A 17 -17.58 -17.98 1.22
N SER A 18 -16.52 -17.19 1.35
CA SER A 18 -15.77 -16.99 2.57
C SER A 18 -15.52 -15.49 2.81
N TYR A 19 -15.23 -15.13 4.06
CA TYR A 19 -14.81 -13.77 4.42
C TYR A 19 -13.50 -13.36 3.74
N GLU A 20 -12.63 -14.31 3.39
CA GLU A 20 -11.35 -14.00 2.75
C GLU A 20 -11.53 -13.56 1.28
N ASP A 21 -12.62 -13.96 0.64
CA ASP A 21 -12.89 -13.70 -0.78
C ASP A 21 -13.00 -12.19 -1.08
N GLN A 22 -13.37 -11.36 -0.09
CA GLN A 22 -13.58 -9.92 -0.28
C GLN A 22 -12.30 -9.08 -0.17
N PHE A 23 -11.21 -9.61 0.41
CA PHE A 23 -9.99 -8.84 0.65
C PHE A 23 -9.24 -8.49 -0.63
N SER A 24 -9.22 -9.40 -1.60
CA SER A 24 -8.53 -9.16 -2.87
C SER A 24 -9.00 -7.89 -3.59
N LEU A 25 -10.30 -7.55 -3.50
CA LEU A 25 -10.88 -6.32 -4.04
C LEU A 25 -10.86 -5.17 -3.02
N GLY A 26 -10.94 -5.48 -1.72
CA GLY A 26 -10.75 -4.52 -0.64
C GLY A 26 -9.41 -3.81 -0.70
N ASP A 27 -8.33 -4.57 -0.92
CA ASP A 27 -6.97 -4.07 -1.07
C ASP A 27 -6.78 -3.21 -2.32
N GLN A 28 -7.78 -3.10 -3.20
CA GLN A 28 -7.75 -2.24 -4.39
C GLN A 28 -8.57 -0.97 -4.22
N LEU A 29 -9.22 -0.78 -3.05
CA LEU A 29 -9.97 0.44 -2.77
C LEU A 29 -9.04 1.63 -2.74
N TRP A 30 -9.28 2.59 -3.64
CA TRP A 30 -8.40 3.74 -3.75
C TRP A 30 -8.58 4.73 -2.59
N GLY A 31 -9.83 4.92 -2.16
CA GLY A 31 -10.17 5.85 -1.08
C GLY A 31 -10.58 5.12 0.19
N LEU A 32 -9.93 5.44 1.30
CA LEU A 32 -10.38 5.05 2.63
C LEU A 32 -11.74 5.72 2.93
N GLY A 33 -12.71 4.95 3.41
CA GLY A 33 -14.06 5.47 3.58
C GLY A 33 -15.08 4.45 4.06
N ILE A 34 -16.34 4.66 3.69
CA ILE A 34 -17.44 3.76 4.09
C ILE A 34 -17.30 2.37 3.46
N ALA A 35 -16.69 2.26 2.28
CA ALA A 35 -16.41 0.99 1.62
C ALA A 35 -15.30 0.20 2.34
N ASP A 36 -14.16 0.84 2.61
CA ASP A 36 -13.04 0.23 3.34
C ASP A 36 -13.49 -0.33 4.71
N ARG A 37 -14.26 0.46 5.46
CA ARG A 37 -14.85 -0.02 6.72
C ARG A 37 -15.80 -1.20 6.53
N ALA A 38 -16.64 -1.17 5.50
CA ALA A 38 -17.57 -2.27 5.24
C ALA A 38 -16.83 -3.56 4.87
N VAL A 39 -15.77 -3.47 4.05
CA VAL A 39 -14.95 -4.63 3.67
C VAL A 39 -14.08 -5.13 4.83
N SER A 40 -13.66 -4.29 5.76
CA SER A 40 -12.82 -4.71 6.88
C SER A 40 -13.59 -5.22 8.11
N GLN A 41 -14.87 -4.88 8.23
CA GLN A 41 -15.64 -5.15 9.46
C GLN A 41 -16.85 -6.06 9.26
N GLU A 42 -17.30 -6.25 8.02
CA GLU A 42 -18.55 -6.96 7.72
C GLU A 42 -18.30 -8.09 6.72
N VAL A 43 -19.00 -9.21 6.88
CA VAL A 43 -18.96 -10.31 5.91
C VAL A 43 -19.88 -9.98 4.75
N LEU A 44 -19.30 -9.61 3.62
CA LEU A 44 -20.05 -9.31 2.41
C LEU A 44 -20.51 -10.61 1.75
N ARG A 45 -21.72 -10.62 1.18
CA ARG A 45 -22.24 -11.79 0.46
C ARG A 45 -21.81 -11.81 -1.00
N HIS A 46 -21.67 -10.63 -1.57
CA HIS A 46 -21.30 -10.42 -2.95
C HIS A 46 -20.82 -8.99 -3.17
N ASP A 47 -20.18 -8.80 -4.30
CA ASP A 47 -19.83 -7.49 -4.83
C ASP A 47 -20.01 -7.47 -6.35
N VAL A 48 -19.94 -6.26 -6.91
CA VAL A 48 -19.89 -6.03 -8.35
C VAL A 48 -18.78 -5.05 -8.66
N VAL A 49 -17.92 -5.42 -9.61
CA VAL A 49 -16.96 -4.51 -10.21
C VAL A 49 -17.54 -3.96 -11.50
N LEU A 50 -17.66 -2.64 -11.59
CA LEU A 50 -17.99 -1.96 -12.83
C LEU A 50 -16.70 -1.48 -13.49
N THR A 51 -16.44 -1.92 -14.72
CA THR A 51 -15.22 -1.57 -15.47
C THR A 51 -15.59 -0.80 -16.73
N ARG A 52 -14.98 0.36 -16.92
CA ARG A 52 -15.09 1.16 -18.14
C ARG A 52 -13.89 0.88 -19.05
N ALA A 53 -14.08 1.03 -20.36
CA ALA A 53 -13.07 0.74 -21.38
C ALA A 53 -11.75 1.52 -21.24
N ASP A 54 -11.73 2.65 -20.52
CA ASP A 54 -10.53 3.44 -20.24
C ASP A 54 -9.74 2.95 -19.01
N GLY A 55 -10.22 1.90 -18.34
CA GLY A 55 -9.62 1.31 -17.15
C GLY A 55 -10.18 1.86 -15.83
N ALA A 56 -11.15 2.77 -15.87
CA ALA A 56 -11.81 3.24 -14.65
C ALA A 56 -12.67 2.12 -14.05
N ARG A 57 -12.55 1.92 -12.74
CA ARG A 57 -13.21 0.82 -12.02
C ARG A 57 -13.96 1.29 -10.79
N LEU A 58 -15.18 0.79 -10.61
CA LEU A 58 -15.99 1.06 -9.44
C LEU A 58 -16.33 -0.25 -8.72
N TYR A 59 -16.20 -0.25 -7.40
CA TYR A 59 -16.60 -1.34 -6.53
C TYR A 59 -17.97 -1.06 -5.94
N VAL A 60 -18.90 -1.99 -6.08
CA VAL A 60 -20.27 -1.88 -5.61
C VAL A 60 -20.57 -3.02 -4.65
N ILE A 61 -20.99 -2.66 -3.43
CA ILE A 61 -21.40 -3.63 -2.40
C ILE A 61 -22.72 -3.23 -1.79
N ASP A 62 -23.45 -4.20 -1.23
CA ASP A 62 -24.57 -3.91 -0.35
C ASP A 62 -24.12 -3.04 0.82
N ARG A 63 -24.96 -2.08 1.22
CA ARG A 63 -24.69 -1.30 2.43
C ARG A 63 -25.08 -2.12 3.67
N PRO A 64 -24.13 -2.42 4.58
CA PRO A 64 -24.46 -3.12 5.82
C PRO A 64 -25.54 -2.37 6.60
N TRP A 65 -26.50 -3.10 7.16
CA TRP A 65 -27.59 -2.59 8.01
C TRP A 65 -28.59 -1.64 7.31
N ARG A 66 -28.47 -1.42 5.99
CA ARG A 66 -29.37 -0.56 5.21
C ARG A 66 -29.79 -1.26 3.93
N GLN A 67 -30.90 -1.98 4.02
CA GLN A 67 -31.51 -2.64 2.87
C GLN A 67 -31.80 -1.63 1.75
N ASN A 68 -31.72 -2.08 0.49
CA ASN A 68 -31.99 -1.28 -0.71
C ASN A 68 -31.04 -0.07 -0.89
N GLN A 69 -29.84 -0.14 -0.33
CA GLN A 69 -28.79 0.83 -0.56
C GLN A 69 -27.49 0.10 -0.88
N PHE A 70 -26.70 0.71 -1.75
CA PHE A 70 -25.39 0.23 -2.13
C PHE A 70 -24.32 1.23 -1.71
N ILE A 71 -23.13 0.75 -1.41
CA ILE A 71 -21.92 1.56 -1.32
C ILE A 71 -21.19 1.42 -2.65
N VAL A 72 -20.78 2.55 -3.22
CA VAL A 72 -19.98 2.61 -4.44
C VAL A 72 -18.67 3.30 -4.14
N ALA A 73 -17.56 2.63 -4.45
CA ALA A 73 -16.21 3.13 -4.24
C ALA A 73 -15.42 3.12 -5.55
N ALA A 74 -14.38 3.94 -5.61
CA ALA A 74 -13.38 3.84 -6.65
C ALA A 74 -12.40 2.71 -6.33
N LEU A 75 -12.15 1.85 -7.30
CA LEU A 75 -10.95 1.02 -7.29
C LEU A 75 -9.82 1.78 -7.95
N GLU A 76 -8.59 1.47 -7.53
CA GLU A 76 -7.40 1.92 -8.22
C GLU A 76 -7.48 1.50 -9.71
N PRO A 77 -7.25 2.42 -10.67
CA PRO A 77 -7.23 2.07 -12.08
C PRO A 77 -6.22 0.96 -12.35
N ASP A 78 -6.59 -0.04 -13.15
CA ASP A 78 -5.76 -1.25 -13.29
C ASP A 78 -4.34 -0.99 -13.81
N TYR A 79 -4.16 0.06 -14.63
CA TYR A 79 -2.86 0.43 -15.18
C TYR A 79 -1.91 1.05 -14.14
N LEU A 80 -2.41 1.46 -12.98
CA LEU A 80 -1.55 1.84 -11.86
C LEU A 80 -0.89 0.63 -11.21
N GLY A 81 -1.43 -0.57 -11.46
CA GLY A 81 -0.77 -1.89 -11.50
C GLY A 81 -0.17 -2.41 -10.19
N TYR A 82 0.55 -1.58 -9.45
CA TYR A 82 1.44 -1.98 -8.37
C TYR A 82 1.77 -0.86 -7.36
N SER A 83 1.32 0.40 -7.49
CA SER A 83 1.96 1.50 -6.74
C SER A 83 1.12 2.57 -6.04
N SER A 84 -0.22 2.68 -6.18
CA SER A 84 -0.87 3.90 -5.62
C SER A 84 -0.98 3.92 -4.10
N GLN A 85 -1.01 2.78 -3.41
CA GLN A 85 -1.23 2.80 -1.95
C GLN A 85 0.05 2.99 -1.11
N SER A 86 1.23 2.77 -1.68
CA SER A 86 2.50 2.88 -0.94
C SER A 86 3.45 3.95 -1.46
N THR A 87 3.27 4.42 -2.70
CA THR A 87 4.27 5.28 -3.36
C THR A 87 3.81 6.72 -3.52
N VAL A 88 2.50 6.98 -3.40
CA VAL A 88 1.93 8.30 -3.66
C VAL A 88 0.88 8.62 -2.60
N ASP A 89 1.13 9.62 -1.75
CA ASP A 89 0.20 10.13 -0.73
C ASP A 89 -1.07 10.81 -1.31
N LEU A 90 -1.49 10.43 -2.53
CA LEU A 90 -2.68 10.96 -3.16
C LEU A 90 -3.92 10.20 -2.67
N GLU A 91 -4.72 10.88 -1.84
CA GLU A 91 -5.98 10.35 -1.31
C GLU A 91 -6.96 10.04 -2.45
N GLY A 92 -7.38 8.77 -2.56
CA GLY A 92 -8.40 8.36 -3.52
C GLY A 92 -9.78 8.94 -3.20
N PRO A 93 -10.69 8.97 -4.19
CA PRO A 93 -12.00 9.56 -4.02
C PRO A 93 -12.85 8.76 -3.01
N LYS A 94 -13.49 9.47 -2.09
CA LYS A 94 -14.34 8.87 -1.05
C LYS A 94 -15.53 8.15 -1.64
N SER A 95 -15.80 6.96 -1.11
CA SER A 95 -16.98 6.16 -1.43
C SER A 95 -18.28 6.89 -1.10
N ILE A 96 -19.34 6.57 -1.86
CA ILE A 96 -20.68 7.15 -1.70
C ILE A 96 -21.72 6.05 -1.47
N ALA A 97 -22.74 6.35 -0.67
CA ALA A 97 -23.94 5.52 -0.60
C ALA A 97 -24.95 5.98 -1.66
N VAL A 98 -25.54 5.02 -2.36
CA VAL A 98 -26.58 5.24 -3.38
C VAL A 98 -27.81 4.37 -3.09
N THR A 99 -28.94 4.73 -3.68
CA THR A 99 -30.18 3.96 -3.55
C THR A 99 -30.14 2.73 -4.47
N SER A 100 -31.07 1.79 -4.29
CA SER A 100 -31.21 0.65 -5.21
C SER A 100 -31.92 0.97 -6.53
N ASP A 101 -32.46 2.19 -6.68
CA ASP A 101 -33.01 2.66 -7.96
C ASP A 101 -31.87 2.89 -8.94
N PRO A 102 -31.77 2.10 -10.03
CA PRO A 102 -30.62 2.13 -10.93
C PRO A 102 -30.44 3.46 -11.67
N VAL A 103 -31.51 4.22 -11.89
CA VAL A 103 -31.44 5.53 -12.57
C VAL A 103 -30.90 6.57 -11.60
N ARG A 104 -31.43 6.61 -10.36
CA ARG A 104 -30.94 7.54 -9.33
C ARG A 104 -29.51 7.23 -8.91
N ALA A 105 -29.18 5.95 -8.73
CA ALA A 105 -27.84 5.49 -8.40
C ALA A 105 -26.81 5.90 -9.47
N ALA A 106 -27.10 5.63 -10.74
CA ALA A 106 -26.22 6.03 -11.85
C ALA A 106 -26.05 7.55 -11.91
N CYS A 107 -27.14 8.31 -11.69
CA CYS A 107 -27.08 9.77 -11.68
C CYS A 107 -26.23 10.31 -10.52
N ASP A 108 -26.30 9.70 -9.34
CA ASP A 108 -25.49 10.09 -8.19
C ASP A 108 -24.01 9.72 -8.36
N ILE A 109 -23.72 8.54 -8.92
CA ILE A 109 -22.35 8.14 -9.28
C ILE A 109 -21.75 9.12 -10.29
N ALA A 110 -22.49 9.43 -11.36
CA ALA A 110 -22.04 10.33 -12.42
C ALA A 110 -21.80 11.76 -11.93
N ARG A 111 -22.62 12.26 -10.98
CA ARG A 111 -22.48 13.62 -10.45
C ARG A 111 -21.46 13.75 -9.33
N ARG A 112 -21.29 12.72 -8.49
CA ARG A 112 -20.55 12.84 -7.21
C ARG A 112 -19.25 12.05 -7.17
N LEU A 113 -19.20 10.88 -7.82
CA LEU A 113 -18.04 9.99 -7.74
C LEU A 113 -17.15 10.09 -8.97
N LEU A 114 -17.72 10.01 -10.19
CA LEU A 114 -16.92 10.03 -11.42
C LEU A 114 -16.05 11.28 -11.59
N PRO A 115 -16.52 12.51 -11.31
CA PRO A 115 -15.67 13.69 -11.44
C PRO A 115 -14.45 13.65 -10.51
N ARG A 116 -14.65 13.17 -9.27
CA ARG A 116 -13.57 13.01 -8.29
C ARG A 116 -12.60 11.89 -8.66
N TYR A 117 -13.13 10.81 -9.23
CA TYR A 117 -12.31 9.74 -9.79
C TYR A 117 -11.41 10.28 -10.90
N GLN A 118 -11.98 11.01 -11.86
CA GLN A 118 -11.24 11.62 -12.97
C GLN A 118 -10.18 12.60 -12.47
N GLU A 119 -10.51 13.42 -11.47
CA GLU A 119 -9.58 14.35 -10.85
C GLU A 119 -8.41 13.62 -10.17
N ALA A 120 -8.67 12.62 -9.32
CA ALA A 120 -7.63 11.83 -8.66
C ALA A 120 -6.72 11.12 -9.66
N THR A 121 -7.31 10.60 -10.73
CA THR A 121 -6.56 9.96 -11.82
C THR A 121 -5.68 10.95 -12.57
N GLY A 122 -6.21 12.14 -12.87
CA GLY A 122 -5.44 13.22 -13.49
C GLY A 122 -4.29 13.71 -12.60
N GLN A 123 -4.47 13.74 -11.27
CA GLN A 123 -3.41 14.08 -10.32
C GLN A 123 -2.30 13.04 -10.30
N VAL A 124 -2.61 11.73 -10.31
CA VAL A 124 -1.60 10.67 -10.40
C VAL A 124 -0.85 10.76 -11.73
N GLU A 125 -1.55 10.98 -12.84
CA GLU A 125 -0.94 11.12 -14.17
C GLU A 125 -0.06 12.38 -14.28
N GLN A 126 -0.47 13.47 -13.64
CA GLN A 126 0.33 14.70 -13.55
C GLN A 126 1.57 14.47 -12.67
N TRP A 127 1.39 13.91 -11.48
CA TRP A 127 2.49 13.59 -10.57
C TRP A 127 3.51 12.67 -11.23
N ALA A 128 3.06 11.61 -11.92
CA ALA A 128 3.94 10.71 -12.64
C ALA A 128 4.70 11.44 -13.76
N ARG A 129 4.06 12.37 -14.47
CA ARG A 129 4.75 13.20 -15.48
C ARG A 129 5.76 14.15 -14.88
N GLU A 130 5.44 14.79 -13.77
CA GLU A 130 6.30 15.80 -13.14
C GLU A 130 7.47 15.16 -12.38
N PHE A 131 7.23 14.06 -11.66
CA PHE A 131 8.19 13.49 -10.71
C PHE A 131 8.84 12.19 -11.19
N LEU A 132 8.17 11.41 -12.05
CA LEU A 132 8.76 10.16 -12.58
C LEU A 132 9.36 10.29 -13.98
N LEU A 133 9.09 11.35 -14.76
CA LEU A 133 9.71 11.55 -16.08
C LEU A 133 10.90 12.52 -16.05
N PHE A 134 10.91 13.53 -15.17
CA PHE A 134 12.00 14.52 -15.11
C PHE A 134 13.34 13.96 -14.62
N GLY A 135 13.35 12.79 -13.96
CA GLY A 135 14.56 12.15 -13.44
C GLY A 135 15.16 11.04 -14.32
N LEU A 136 14.48 10.66 -15.42
CA LEU A 136 14.90 9.57 -16.28
C LEU A 136 15.89 10.10 -17.34
N THR A 137 17.17 10.03 -17.01
CA THR A 137 18.23 10.10 -18.02
C THR A 137 18.49 8.68 -18.55
N PRO A 138 19.10 8.53 -19.75
CA PRO A 138 19.56 7.22 -20.21
C PRO A 138 20.45 6.47 -19.22
N ALA A 139 21.17 7.17 -18.33
CA ALA A 139 21.97 6.56 -17.28
C ALA A 139 21.09 5.96 -16.15
N ASN A 140 20.01 6.65 -15.79
CA ASN A 140 19.17 6.34 -14.62
C ASN A 140 17.98 5.43 -14.96
N ALA A 141 17.64 5.31 -16.25
CA ALA A 141 16.54 4.50 -16.73
C ALA A 141 16.95 3.08 -17.16
N SER A 142 18.24 2.74 -17.00
CA SER A 142 18.85 1.43 -17.29
C SER A 142 18.18 0.24 -16.59
N TYR A 143 17.43 0.50 -15.51
CA TYR A 143 16.71 -0.50 -14.72
C TYR A 143 15.25 -0.65 -15.14
N LEU A 144 14.73 0.26 -15.96
CA LEU A 144 13.36 0.26 -16.44
C LEU A 144 13.28 -0.53 -17.74
N GLN A 145 12.47 -1.59 -17.74
CA GLN A 145 12.31 -2.48 -18.88
C GLN A 145 10.86 -2.59 -19.29
N VAL A 146 10.60 -2.42 -20.59
CA VAL A 146 9.34 -2.84 -21.21
C VAL A 146 9.62 -4.07 -22.05
N ALA A 147 8.95 -5.17 -21.73
CA ALA A 147 9.03 -6.42 -22.48
C ALA A 147 7.79 -6.57 -23.37
N PHE A 148 7.97 -6.44 -24.67
CA PHE A 148 6.98 -6.78 -25.68
C PHE A 148 7.11 -8.25 -26.06
N THR A 149 6.03 -9.00 -25.99
CA THR A 149 5.99 -10.41 -26.35
C THR A 149 4.84 -10.66 -27.31
N TRP A 150 5.16 -11.11 -28.52
CA TRP A 150 4.17 -11.64 -29.45
C TRP A 150 3.72 -13.02 -28.97
N GLN A 151 2.42 -13.17 -28.76
CA GLN A 151 1.76 -14.42 -28.46
C GLN A 151 1.47 -15.21 -29.75
N ASP A 152 1.21 -16.50 -29.59
CA ASP A 152 0.97 -17.42 -30.72
C ASP A 152 -0.34 -17.13 -31.46
N ASP A 153 -1.27 -16.42 -30.83
CA ASP A 153 -2.53 -15.92 -31.40
C ASP A 153 -2.37 -14.64 -32.24
N GLY A 154 -1.16 -14.06 -32.29
CA GLY A 154 -0.88 -12.79 -32.97
C GLY A 154 -1.12 -11.55 -32.11
N ASP A 155 -1.42 -11.71 -30.82
CA ASP A 155 -1.52 -10.59 -29.91
C ASP A 155 -0.19 -10.19 -29.30
N LEU A 156 -0.09 -8.93 -28.92
CA LEU A 156 1.12 -8.33 -28.41
C LEU A 156 0.92 -7.92 -26.96
N HIS A 157 1.70 -8.54 -26.08
CA HIS A 157 1.69 -8.27 -24.65
C HIS A 157 2.89 -7.41 -24.29
N ALA A 158 2.66 -6.23 -23.75
CA ALA A 158 3.70 -5.38 -23.18
C ALA A 158 3.66 -5.45 -21.64
N ARG A 159 4.78 -5.74 -21.00
CA ARG A 159 4.89 -5.81 -19.53
C ARG A 159 5.87 -4.77 -19.02
N THR A 160 5.53 -4.15 -17.91
CA THR A 160 6.32 -3.15 -17.20
C THR A 160 5.93 -3.15 -15.73
N ASP A 161 6.90 -2.92 -14.86
CA ASP A 161 6.72 -2.69 -13.42
C ASP A 161 6.74 -1.19 -13.06
N HIS A 162 6.98 -0.33 -14.04
CA HIS A 162 7.12 1.11 -13.84
C HIS A 162 5.93 1.93 -14.36
N LEU A 163 5.42 2.82 -13.51
CA LEU A 163 4.26 3.68 -13.81
C LEU A 163 4.48 4.58 -15.03
N SER A 164 5.66 5.18 -15.21
CA SER A 164 5.94 6.02 -16.38
C SER A 164 5.82 5.27 -17.70
N ALA A 165 6.31 4.02 -17.75
CA ALA A 165 6.18 3.17 -18.93
C ALA A 165 4.71 2.78 -19.16
N ALA A 166 3.97 2.44 -18.11
CA ALA A 166 2.54 2.17 -18.19
C ALA A 166 1.74 3.34 -18.77
N LEU A 167 2.03 4.58 -18.34
CA LEU A 167 1.37 5.78 -18.86
C LEU A 167 1.71 6.05 -20.33
N LEU A 168 2.96 5.86 -20.74
CA LEU A 168 3.36 5.99 -22.15
C LEU A 168 2.72 4.93 -23.03
N LEU A 169 2.65 3.67 -22.57
CA LEU A 169 1.92 2.61 -23.27
C LEU A 169 0.45 3.01 -23.47
N ARG A 170 -0.21 3.59 -22.46
CA ARG A 170 -1.60 4.08 -22.61
C ARG A 170 -1.73 5.22 -23.62
N GLN A 171 -0.77 6.15 -23.67
CA GLN A 171 -0.76 7.20 -24.71
C GLN A 171 -0.72 6.60 -26.12
N TYR A 172 -0.08 5.44 -26.27
CA TYR A 172 -0.03 4.66 -27.51
C TYR A 172 -1.24 3.73 -27.70
N SER A 173 -2.33 3.93 -26.97
CA SER A 173 -3.57 3.14 -27.04
C SER A 173 -3.44 1.69 -26.58
N PHE A 174 -2.36 1.36 -25.84
CA PHE A 174 -2.32 0.08 -25.15
C PHE A 174 -3.32 0.09 -23.99
N ARG A 175 -4.09 -0.97 -23.86
CA ARG A 175 -5.03 -1.19 -22.76
C ARG A 175 -4.43 -2.21 -21.81
N TYR A 176 -4.44 -1.91 -20.52
CA TYR A 176 -4.00 -2.91 -19.54
C TYR A 176 -5.07 -3.98 -19.38
N ASP A 177 -4.67 -5.23 -19.58
CA ASP A 177 -5.45 -6.42 -19.27
C ASP A 177 -4.91 -7.06 -17.99
N ARG A 178 -5.77 -7.12 -16.99
CA ARG A 178 -5.43 -7.66 -15.67
C ARG A 178 -5.29 -9.17 -15.66
N GLU A 179 -6.04 -9.89 -16.48
CA GLU A 179 -5.96 -11.35 -16.57
C GLU A 179 -4.63 -11.77 -17.22
N ALA A 180 -4.21 -11.04 -18.26
CA ALA A 180 -2.90 -11.25 -18.90
C ALA A 180 -1.73 -10.64 -18.11
N ALA A 181 -2.03 -9.78 -17.13
CA ALA A 181 -1.09 -8.89 -16.45
C ALA A 181 -0.16 -8.19 -17.47
N ALA A 182 -0.76 -7.61 -18.51
CA ALA A 182 -0.05 -7.05 -19.65
C ALA A 182 -0.85 -5.93 -20.33
N PHE A 183 -0.14 -5.02 -20.98
CA PHE A 183 -0.67 -4.00 -21.86
C PHE A 183 -0.84 -4.58 -23.26
N LEU A 184 -2.08 -4.58 -23.76
CA LEU A 184 -2.48 -5.15 -25.04
C LEU A 184 -2.83 -4.05 -26.04
N LEU A 185 -2.50 -4.28 -27.30
CA LEU A 185 -3.03 -3.46 -28.40
C LEU A 185 -4.41 -3.94 -28.82
N PRO A 186 -5.26 -3.05 -29.39
CA PRO A 186 -6.54 -3.48 -29.94
C PRO A 186 -6.37 -4.52 -31.06
N ASP A 187 -7.14 -5.61 -30.97
CA ASP A 187 -7.16 -6.73 -31.93
C ASP A 187 -7.63 -6.29 -33.33
N THR A 188 -8.24 -5.09 -33.43
CA THR A 188 -8.64 -4.47 -34.69
C THR A 188 -7.47 -3.99 -35.54
N LEU A 189 -6.26 -3.91 -34.98
CA LEU A 189 -5.06 -3.48 -35.70
C LEU A 189 -4.44 -4.67 -36.44
N SER A 190 -4.08 -4.43 -37.71
CA SER A 190 -3.28 -5.39 -38.48
C SER A 190 -1.88 -5.55 -37.89
N GLU A 191 -1.24 -6.69 -38.16
CA GLU A 191 0.14 -6.99 -37.77
C GLU A 191 1.14 -5.88 -38.16
N GLU A 192 0.96 -5.28 -39.34
CA GLU A 192 1.80 -4.17 -39.81
C GLU A 192 1.61 -2.92 -38.95
N GLN A 193 0.35 -2.56 -38.64
CA GLN A 193 0.03 -1.44 -37.77
C GLN A 193 0.54 -1.67 -36.35
N LYS A 194 0.37 -2.87 -35.81
CA LYS A 194 0.93 -3.28 -34.50
C LYS A 194 2.46 -3.08 -34.52
N SER A 195 3.15 -3.56 -35.55
CA SER A 195 4.61 -3.45 -35.69
C SER A 195 5.12 -2.00 -35.78
N GLN A 196 4.47 -1.15 -36.58
CA GLN A 196 4.81 0.27 -36.68
C GLN A 196 4.62 1.00 -35.35
N LEU A 197 3.55 0.67 -34.64
CA LEU A 197 3.23 1.26 -33.35
C LEU A 197 4.24 0.84 -32.27
N ILE A 198 4.65 -0.44 -32.25
CA ILE A 198 5.77 -0.92 -31.40
C ILE A 198 7.03 -0.12 -31.67
N GLN A 199 7.42 0.04 -32.94
CA GLN A 199 8.65 0.73 -33.29
C GLN A 199 8.63 2.18 -32.79
N ARG A 200 7.50 2.88 -32.96
CA ARG A 200 7.33 4.24 -32.46
C ARG A 200 7.34 4.31 -30.94
N THR A 201 6.62 3.42 -30.26
CA THR A 201 6.61 3.34 -28.80
C THR A 201 8.01 3.02 -28.26
N ALA A 202 8.75 2.13 -28.89
CA ALA A 202 10.11 1.78 -28.48
C ALA A 202 11.09 2.94 -28.62
N LEU A 203 10.95 3.76 -29.67
CA LEU A 203 11.76 4.98 -29.84
C LEU A 203 11.47 6.01 -28.74
N ASP A 204 10.20 6.24 -28.41
CA ASP A 204 9.82 7.19 -27.36
C ASP A 204 10.23 6.72 -25.96
N LEU A 205 10.07 5.41 -25.68
CA LEU A 205 10.58 4.80 -24.45
C LEU A 205 12.11 4.91 -24.36
N GLY A 206 12.81 4.65 -25.46
CA GLY A 206 14.27 4.78 -25.52
C GLY A 206 14.75 6.23 -25.37
N ALA A 207 13.98 7.22 -25.84
CA ALA A 207 14.32 8.63 -25.70
C ALA A 207 14.33 9.10 -24.23
N ILE A 208 13.53 8.47 -23.37
CA ILE A 208 13.54 8.68 -21.92
C ILE A 208 14.37 7.62 -21.18
N GLY A 209 15.17 6.84 -21.91
CA GLY A 209 16.11 5.86 -21.38
C GLY A 209 15.52 4.52 -20.92
N ILE A 210 14.22 4.27 -21.14
CA ILE A 210 13.59 2.99 -20.81
C ILE A 210 14.01 1.95 -21.84
N SER A 211 14.57 0.85 -21.36
CA SER A 211 15.04 -0.23 -22.22
C SER A 211 13.88 -1.11 -22.70
N VAL A 212 13.92 -1.50 -23.96
CA VAL A 212 12.84 -2.25 -24.62
C VAL A 212 13.36 -3.58 -25.12
N SER A 213 12.66 -4.66 -24.80
CA SER A 213 12.91 -5.98 -25.36
C SER A 213 11.69 -6.45 -26.14
N VAL A 214 11.91 -7.08 -27.30
CA VAL A 214 10.84 -7.65 -28.13
C VAL A 214 11.14 -9.14 -28.34
N ALA A 215 10.22 -10.01 -27.94
CA ALA A 215 10.30 -11.45 -28.08
C ALA A 215 9.11 -12.00 -28.90
N ARG A 216 9.29 -13.17 -29.54
CA ARG A 216 8.21 -13.95 -30.16
C ARG A 216 8.10 -15.30 -29.47
N GLY A 217 6.86 -15.73 -29.17
CA GLY A 217 6.55 -16.99 -28.48
C GLY A 217 6.54 -16.83 -26.95
N THR A 218 6.39 -17.95 -26.23
CA THR A 218 6.26 -17.99 -24.76
C THR A 218 7.26 -17.05 -24.09
N PRO A 219 6.78 -16.17 -23.18
CA PRO A 219 7.60 -15.12 -22.62
C PRO A 219 8.83 -15.72 -21.96
N ARG A 220 10.01 -15.20 -22.29
CA ARG A 220 11.07 -15.18 -21.30
C ARG A 220 10.49 -14.38 -20.14
N PRO A 221 10.42 -14.93 -18.91
CA PRO A 221 10.04 -14.11 -17.77
C PRO A 221 10.91 -12.86 -17.82
N VAL A 222 10.28 -11.68 -17.74
CA VAL A 222 10.99 -10.44 -17.42
C VAL A 222 11.84 -10.83 -16.21
N LEU A 223 13.15 -10.68 -16.32
CA LEU A 223 14.11 -11.22 -15.35
C LEU A 223 13.90 -10.55 -13.99
N SER A 224 12.94 -11.05 -13.22
CA SER A 224 12.77 -10.78 -11.79
C SER A 224 13.06 -12.01 -10.95
N GLU A 225 13.39 -13.16 -11.55
CA GLU A 225 13.86 -14.34 -10.81
C GLU A 225 15.07 -14.98 -11.50
N ARG A 226 16.25 -14.48 -11.15
CA ARG A 226 17.33 -15.26 -10.51
C ARG A 226 18.67 -14.55 -10.66
N ARG A 227 18.92 -13.60 -9.77
CA ARG A 227 20.10 -13.73 -8.90
C ARG A 227 19.63 -13.72 -7.45
N VAL A 228 18.84 -14.72 -7.08
CA VAL A 228 18.81 -15.19 -5.69
C VAL A 228 19.32 -16.63 -5.68
N ALA A 229 20.18 -16.87 -4.70
CA ALA A 229 21.21 -17.91 -4.57
C ALA A 229 22.43 -17.64 -5.48
N THR A 230 23.49 -16.98 -5.06
CA THR A 230 24.13 -16.86 -3.72
C THR A 230 25.01 -15.61 -3.82
N GLU A 231 24.72 -14.50 -3.20
CA GLU A 231 24.87 -14.15 -1.79
C GLU A 231 23.67 -13.28 -1.43
N ALA A 232 23.16 -13.36 -0.19
CA ALA A 232 22.49 -12.19 0.35
C ALA A 232 23.47 -11.04 0.12
N ALA A 233 23.14 -10.06 -0.73
CA ALA A 233 23.95 -8.85 -0.84
C ALA A 233 24.05 -8.36 0.59
N SER A 234 25.21 -8.58 1.18
CA SER A 234 25.37 -8.35 2.59
C SER A 234 25.15 -6.86 2.77
N LEU A 235 24.66 -6.43 3.93
CA LEU A 235 24.49 -4.99 4.14
C LEU A 235 25.85 -4.25 3.99
N HIS A 236 26.98 -4.99 4.04
CA HIS A 236 28.31 -4.55 3.63
C HIS A 236 28.44 -4.25 2.11
N ASP A 237 27.87 -5.08 1.23
CA ASP A 237 27.81 -4.86 -0.22
C ASP A 237 26.90 -3.67 -0.57
N LEU A 238 25.73 -3.57 0.08
CA LEU A 238 24.83 -2.42 -0.08
C LEU A 238 25.47 -1.13 0.43
N ASN A 239 26.20 -1.17 1.54
CA ASN A 239 26.97 -0.02 2.04
C ASN A 239 28.12 0.35 1.08
N GLY A 240 28.77 -0.65 0.47
CA GLY A 240 29.76 -0.46 -0.58
C GLY A 240 29.18 0.11 -1.89
N HIS A 241 27.91 -0.14 -2.19
CA HIS A 241 27.17 0.50 -3.27
C HIS A 241 26.75 1.93 -2.92
N ALA A 242 26.23 2.15 -1.70
CA ALA A 242 25.87 3.49 -1.21
C ALA A 242 27.06 4.46 -1.23
N ALA A 243 28.25 4.00 -0.85
CA ALA A 243 29.47 4.80 -0.90
C ALA A 243 29.90 5.20 -2.33
N ARG A 244 29.52 4.39 -3.33
CA ARG A 244 29.88 4.58 -4.74
C ARG A 244 28.77 5.22 -5.58
N ALA A 245 27.58 5.46 -5.01
CA ALA A 245 26.46 6.01 -5.74
C ALA A 245 26.84 7.34 -6.42
N GLU A 246 26.60 7.48 -7.71
CA GLU A 246 26.97 8.67 -8.50
C GLU A 246 25.79 9.64 -8.67
N SER A 247 24.59 9.22 -8.29
CA SER A 247 23.38 10.02 -8.40
C SER A 247 22.46 9.90 -7.17
N LEU A 248 21.61 10.91 -6.96
CA LEU A 248 20.53 10.86 -5.97
C LEU A 248 19.51 9.75 -6.26
N TYR A 249 19.37 9.33 -7.52
CA TYR A 249 18.48 8.26 -7.92
C TYR A 249 18.97 6.89 -7.42
N GLU A 250 20.25 6.59 -7.58
CA GLU A 250 20.85 5.36 -7.04
C GLU A 250 20.71 5.28 -5.52
N ILE A 251 20.78 6.42 -4.83
CA ILE A 251 20.53 6.51 -3.38
C ILE A 251 19.10 6.11 -3.03
N VAL A 252 18.10 6.56 -3.80
CA VAL A 252 16.68 6.21 -3.58
C VAL A 252 16.42 4.73 -3.88
N ALA A 253 17.02 4.19 -4.94
CA ALA A 253 16.91 2.76 -5.29
C ALA A 253 17.51 1.86 -4.20
N LEU A 254 18.72 2.20 -3.72
CA LEU A 254 19.38 1.50 -2.63
C LEU A 254 18.58 1.58 -1.32
N LEU A 255 17.98 2.73 -1.02
CA LEU A 255 17.09 2.86 0.15
C LEU A 255 15.88 1.92 0.05
N ARG A 256 15.27 1.82 -1.14
CA ARG A 256 14.13 0.93 -1.39
C ARG A 256 14.51 -0.55 -1.22
N GLU A 257 15.65 -0.96 -1.77
CA GLU A 257 16.18 -2.32 -1.65
C GLU A 257 16.47 -2.72 -0.20
N ALA A 258 16.98 -1.78 0.61
CA ALA A 258 17.24 -2.01 2.03
C ALA A 258 15.97 -2.03 2.91
N THR A 259 14.89 -1.41 2.46
CA THR A 259 13.59 -1.39 3.17
C THR A 259 12.66 -2.56 2.80
N ASP A 260 13.04 -3.41 1.86
CA ASP A 260 12.27 -4.61 1.53
C ASP A 260 12.32 -5.60 2.71
N ALA A 261 11.14 -5.97 3.19
CA ALA A 261 10.92 -6.87 4.32
C ALA A 261 11.52 -8.27 4.13
N LYS A 262 11.85 -8.65 2.88
CA LYS A 262 12.45 -9.96 2.55
C LYS A 262 13.98 -9.98 2.66
N THR A 263 14.66 -8.83 2.68
CA THR A 263 16.12 -8.75 2.50
C THR A 263 16.90 -8.02 3.62
N GLY A 264 16.27 -7.21 4.47
CA GLY A 264 16.99 -6.33 5.41
C GLY A 264 17.11 -6.81 6.87
N PRO A 265 18.33 -7.11 7.40
CA PRO A 265 18.55 -7.18 8.85
C PRO A 265 18.60 -5.78 9.47
N LEU A 266 17.72 -5.51 10.43
CA LEU A 266 17.56 -4.24 11.16
C LEU A 266 18.87 -3.71 11.78
N THR A 267 19.76 -4.59 12.23
CA THR A 267 20.96 -4.24 13.01
C THR A 267 22.03 -3.45 12.26
N ALA A 268 21.96 -3.37 10.92
CA ALA A 268 22.94 -2.61 10.13
C ALA A 268 22.31 -1.46 9.28
N ALA A 269 20.99 -1.27 9.37
CA ALA A 269 20.26 -0.21 8.67
C ALA A 269 20.76 1.20 9.01
N GLU A 270 21.17 1.45 10.26
CA GLU A 270 21.70 2.75 10.69
C GLU A 270 22.97 3.16 9.93
N SER A 271 23.94 2.25 9.81
CA SER A 271 25.20 2.52 9.11
C SER A 271 24.95 2.82 7.64
N PHE A 272 24.01 2.10 7.03
CA PHE A 272 23.64 2.29 5.63
C PHE A 272 22.92 3.62 5.39
N ILE A 273 21.95 3.97 6.25
CA ILE A 273 21.25 5.27 6.17
C ILE A 273 22.22 6.43 6.34
N ARG A 274 23.23 6.31 7.22
CA ARG A 274 24.26 7.34 7.37
C ARG A 274 25.15 7.48 6.13
N THR A 275 25.60 6.37 5.54
CA THR A 275 26.39 6.38 4.30
C THR A 275 25.59 6.99 3.14
N LEU A 276 24.33 6.59 2.98
CA LEU A 276 23.42 7.17 1.99
C LEU A 276 23.21 8.67 2.22
N GLY A 277 22.99 9.09 3.47
CA GLY A 277 22.81 10.50 3.81
C GLY A 277 24.03 11.35 3.48
N ALA A 278 25.23 10.89 3.86
CA ALA A 278 26.48 11.60 3.53
C ALA A 278 26.68 11.74 2.02
N ARG A 279 26.31 10.70 1.25
CA ARG A 279 26.42 10.74 -0.21
C ARG A 279 25.35 11.63 -0.84
N ALA A 280 24.13 11.60 -0.33
CA ALA A 280 23.02 12.45 -0.76
C ALA A 280 23.36 13.92 -0.56
N THR A 281 23.91 14.30 0.59
CA THR A 281 24.37 15.66 0.86
C THR A 281 25.47 16.10 -0.10
N THR A 282 26.37 15.19 -0.49
CA THR A 282 27.45 15.49 -1.45
C THR A 282 26.92 15.73 -2.87
N LEU A 283 25.91 14.95 -3.28
CA LEU A 283 25.32 15.01 -4.62
C LEU A 283 24.21 16.06 -4.75
N ALA A 284 23.65 16.54 -3.64
CA ALA A 284 22.59 17.53 -3.64
C ALA A 284 23.10 18.92 -4.06
N PRO A 285 22.33 19.66 -4.89
CA PRO A 285 22.61 21.06 -5.18
C PRO A 285 22.31 21.95 -3.96
N GLU A 286 23.04 23.05 -3.81
CA GLU A 286 22.62 24.14 -2.90
C GLU A 286 21.28 24.71 -3.38
N PRO A 287 20.26 24.94 -2.52
CA PRO A 287 20.28 24.98 -1.05
C PRO A 287 19.81 23.69 -0.34
N LEU A 288 19.53 22.62 -1.08
CA LEU A 288 18.87 21.42 -0.54
C LEU A 288 19.77 20.58 0.38
N ARG A 289 21.08 20.86 0.41
CA ARG A 289 22.04 20.08 1.20
C ARG A 289 21.71 20.06 2.69
N ASP A 290 21.30 21.20 3.24
CA ASP A 290 20.94 21.31 4.66
C ASP A 290 19.66 20.52 4.96
N GLU A 291 18.67 20.59 4.08
CA GLU A 291 17.41 19.83 4.20
C GLU A 291 17.66 18.32 4.14
N PHE A 292 18.45 17.85 3.17
CA PHE A 292 18.84 16.45 3.06
C PHE A 292 19.63 15.98 4.29
N THR A 293 20.57 16.79 4.77
CA THR A 293 21.36 16.46 5.97
C THR A 293 20.47 16.30 7.20
N VAL A 294 19.52 17.23 7.40
CA VAL A 294 18.56 17.16 8.51
C VAL A 294 17.64 15.94 8.37
N ALA A 295 17.13 15.66 7.17
CA ALA A 295 16.24 14.54 6.91
C ALA A 295 16.92 13.19 7.17
N PHE A 296 18.09 12.95 6.60
CA PHE A 296 18.83 11.70 6.79
C PHE A 296 19.31 11.49 8.23
N THR A 297 19.70 12.57 8.92
CA THR A 297 20.05 12.51 10.35
C THR A 297 18.84 12.11 11.20
N THR A 298 17.66 12.66 10.88
CA THR A 298 16.41 12.34 11.57
C THR A 298 16.01 10.88 11.34
N ILE A 299 16.12 10.38 10.11
CA ILE A 299 15.82 8.99 9.76
C ILE A 299 16.79 8.03 10.46
N ALA A 300 18.10 8.32 10.44
CA ALA A 300 19.10 7.51 11.13
C ALA A 300 18.80 7.42 12.63
N THR A 301 18.44 8.54 13.27
CA THR A 301 18.09 8.59 14.70
C THR A 301 16.86 7.74 15.02
N ARG A 302 15.83 7.75 14.15
CA ARG A 302 14.63 6.92 14.32
C ARG A 302 14.95 5.43 14.16
N ALA A 303 15.79 5.08 13.20
CA ALA A 303 16.24 3.70 12.99
C ALA A 303 17.00 3.17 14.22
N SER A 304 17.92 3.95 14.79
CA SER A 304 18.65 3.59 16.02
C SER A 304 17.70 3.33 17.19
N ARG A 305 16.67 4.18 17.36
CA ARG A 305 15.68 4.00 18.44
C ARG A 305 14.88 2.71 18.25
N LEU A 306 14.41 2.43 17.02
CA LEU A 306 13.69 1.20 16.73
C LEU A 306 14.55 -0.04 16.98
N ILE A 307 15.83 -0.03 16.59
CA ILE A 307 16.76 -1.14 16.85
C ILE A 307 16.94 -1.33 18.36
N HIS A 308 17.07 -0.24 19.12
CA HIS A 308 17.17 -0.30 20.59
C HIS A 308 15.90 -0.91 21.21
N ASP A 309 14.71 -0.42 20.84
CA ASP A 309 13.43 -0.91 21.35
C ASP A 309 13.22 -2.41 21.01
N LEU A 310 13.59 -2.84 19.80
CA LEU A 310 13.53 -4.25 19.39
C LEU A 310 14.56 -5.12 20.12
N THR A 311 15.73 -4.57 20.47
CA THR A 311 16.74 -5.29 21.24
C THR A 311 16.29 -5.48 22.69
N GLU A 312 15.68 -4.46 23.30
CA GLU A 312 15.04 -4.55 24.63
C GLU A 312 13.89 -5.57 24.62
N LEU A 313 13.05 -5.58 23.58
CA LEU A 313 11.98 -6.57 23.41
C LEU A 313 12.52 -8.00 23.21
N ALA A 314 13.60 -8.17 22.44
CA ALA A 314 14.23 -9.47 22.22
C ALA A 314 14.93 -10.00 23.48
N LEU A 315 15.54 -9.12 24.28
CA LEU A 315 16.09 -9.46 25.60
C LEU A 315 14.96 -9.91 26.55
N GLY A 316 13.84 -9.17 26.58
CA GLY A 316 12.66 -9.55 27.36
C GLY A 316 12.02 -10.87 26.90
N ALA A 317 11.94 -11.12 25.59
CA ALA A 317 11.45 -12.38 25.04
C ALA A 317 12.38 -13.57 25.35
N GLY A 318 13.70 -13.35 25.28
CA GLY A 318 14.69 -14.36 25.66
C GLY A 318 14.66 -14.71 27.15
N GLU A 319 14.43 -13.74 28.03
CA GLU A 319 14.19 -13.99 29.47
C GLU A 319 12.90 -14.78 29.68
N THR A 320 11.84 -14.45 28.94
CA THR A 320 10.55 -15.15 28.98
C THR A 320 10.71 -16.61 28.54
N ASP A 321 11.42 -16.87 27.46
CA ASP A 321 11.70 -18.23 26.98
C ASP A 321 12.60 -19.01 27.95
N ALA A 322 13.64 -18.38 28.51
CA ALA A 322 14.50 -18.99 29.51
C ALA A 322 13.73 -19.36 30.79
N ILE A 323 12.82 -18.50 31.25
CA ILE A 323 11.93 -18.77 32.39
C ILE A 323 10.96 -19.92 32.06
N THR A 324 10.38 -19.91 30.85
CA THR A 324 9.45 -20.95 30.37
C THR A 324 10.12 -22.31 30.25
N GLN A 325 11.36 -22.34 29.74
CA GLN A 325 12.13 -23.57 29.56
C GLN A 325 12.63 -24.13 30.90
N ALA A 326 13.05 -23.27 31.82
CA ALA A 326 13.56 -23.68 33.13
C ALA A 326 12.47 -24.19 34.07
N ARG A 327 11.24 -23.67 33.96
CA ARG A 327 10.15 -23.94 34.92
C ARG A 327 8.95 -24.65 34.31
N GLY A 328 8.94 -24.83 33.00
CA GLY A 328 7.85 -25.48 32.25
C GLY A 328 6.68 -24.53 31.94
N PRO A 329 5.87 -24.83 30.91
CA PRO A 329 4.87 -23.91 30.36
C PRO A 329 3.73 -23.52 31.33
N HIS A 330 3.52 -24.28 32.40
CA HIS A 330 2.53 -24.02 33.46
C HIS A 330 2.96 -22.91 34.45
N THR A 331 4.18 -22.39 34.32
CA THR A 331 4.71 -21.31 35.17
C THR A 331 3.98 -20.00 34.97
N TRP A 332 3.52 -19.73 33.75
CA TRP A 332 2.76 -18.51 33.44
C TRP A 332 1.37 -18.53 34.07
N ASP A 333 0.71 -19.69 34.08
CA ASP A 333 -0.59 -19.86 34.73
C ASP A 333 -0.50 -19.63 36.25
N GLN A 334 0.60 -20.07 36.88
CA GLN A 334 0.84 -19.85 38.31
C GLN A 334 1.21 -18.40 38.63
N LEU A 335 2.02 -17.73 37.81
CA LEU A 335 2.39 -16.31 38.00
C LEU A 335 1.17 -15.39 37.83
N LEU A 336 0.39 -15.60 36.77
CA LEU A 336 -0.83 -14.83 36.51
C LEU A 336 -1.92 -15.08 37.56
N ALA A 337 -1.99 -16.29 38.11
CA ALA A 337 -2.89 -16.61 39.23
C ALA A 337 -2.40 -16.05 40.58
N SER A 338 -1.08 -15.95 40.79
CA SER A 338 -0.48 -15.43 42.03
C SER A 338 -0.65 -13.92 42.18
N ASP A 339 -0.57 -13.17 41.10
CA ASP A 339 -0.88 -11.72 41.09
C ASP A 339 -2.37 -11.46 41.36
N ALA A 340 -3.26 -12.33 40.88
CA ALA A 340 -4.69 -12.27 41.19
C ALA A 340 -4.99 -12.62 42.66
N ALA A 341 -4.20 -13.51 43.28
CA ALA A 341 -4.36 -13.88 44.70
C ALA A 341 -3.74 -12.86 45.67
N SER A 342 -2.68 -12.14 45.25
CA SER A 342 -2.07 -11.07 46.07
C SER A 342 -2.92 -9.79 46.11
N ALA A 343 -3.95 -9.68 45.29
CA ALA A 343 -4.91 -8.58 45.27
C ALA A 343 -6.17 -8.85 46.15
N ALA A 344 -6.09 -9.74 47.13
CA ALA A 344 -7.15 -9.89 48.15
C ALA A 344 -7.05 -8.79 49.21
N PRO A 345 -8.16 -8.14 49.62
CA PRO A 345 -8.14 -7.04 50.58
C PRO A 345 -7.76 -7.55 51.99
N PRO A 346 -7.19 -6.69 52.87
CA PRO A 346 -6.92 -7.07 54.24
C PRO A 346 -8.22 -7.45 54.95
N SER A 347 -8.27 -8.71 55.40
CA SER A 347 -9.36 -9.29 56.17
C SER A 347 -9.64 -8.50 57.45
N ALA A 348 -10.93 -8.27 57.69
CA ALA A 348 -11.50 -7.58 58.83
C ALA A 348 -10.97 -8.10 60.17
N ALA A 349 -10.49 -7.17 61.00
CA ALA A 349 -10.20 -7.41 62.40
C ALA A 349 -11.49 -7.54 63.23
N VAL A 350 -11.43 -8.51 64.14
CA VAL A 350 -12.37 -8.91 65.20
C VAL A 350 -13.00 -7.73 65.96
N PRO A 351 -14.28 -7.80 66.37
CA PRO A 351 -14.89 -6.78 67.21
C PRO A 351 -14.61 -7.03 68.71
N ALA A 352 -14.38 -5.95 69.46
CA ALA A 352 -14.40 -5.92 70.92
C ALA A 352 -15.45 -4.88 71.40
N PRO A 353 -15.95 -5.00 72.64
CA PRO A 353 -17.35 -4.74 72.95
C PRO A 353 -17.68 -3.30 73.34
N THR A 354 -18.96 -3.00 73.21
CA THR A 354 -19.68 -1.79 73.64
C THR A 354 -19.43 -1.43 75.11
N PRO A 355 -19.45 -0.12 75.42
CA PRO A 355 -20.22 0.33 76.57
C PRO A 355 -21.16 1.50 76.24
N ALA A 356 -22.11 1.64 77.16
CA ALA A 356 -23.39 2.31 77.04
C ALA A 356 -23.38 3.85 77.15
N ALA A 357 -24.40 4.43 76.51
CA ALA A 357 -25.30 5.49 76.97
C ALA A 357 -24.75 6.76 77.67
N SER A 358 -25.01 7.91 77.05
CA SER A 358 -25.70 9.10 77.61
C SER A 358 -25.81 10.14 76.49
N ALA A 359 -26.99 10.40 75.92
CA ALA A 359 -28.04 11.31 76.39
C ALA A 359 -27.73 12.82 76.20
N VAL A 360 -28.74 13.52 75.69
CA VAL A 360 -29.05 14.97 75.78
C VAL A 360 -28.66 15.86 74.59
N GLY A 361 -29.69 16.45 73.95
CA GLY A 361 -29.65 17.86 73.53
C GLY A 361 -30.07 18.25 72.10
N THR A 362 -31.36 18.20 71.77
CA THR A 362 -32.03 19.17 70.85
C THR A 362 -32.23 20.51 71.59
N PRO A 363 -32.64 21.68 71.00
CA PRO A 363 -32.93 22.08 69.61
C PRO A 363 -32.42 23.53 69.28
N PRO A 364 -33.09 24.39 68.47
CA PRO A 364 -33.20 24.43 67.01
C PRO A 364 -32.73 25.77 66.37
N ALA A 365 -32.90 25.85 65.05
CA ALA A 365 -32.75 27.01 64.16
C ALA A 365 -33.44 28.31 64.61
N PRO A 366 -33.14 29.43 63.92
CA PRO A 366 -34.24 30.06 63.18
C PRO A 366 -33.90 30.50 61.75
N ARG A 367 -34.95 30.46 60.93
CA ARG A 367 -35.10 31.12 59.64
C ARG A 367 -35.23 32.64 59.83
N THR A 368 -34.67 33.42 58.91
CA THR A 368 -35.20 34.66 58.30
C THR A 368 -34.15 35.13 57.29
N ARG A 369 -34.43 35.72 56.13
CA ARG A 369 -35.64 35.96 55.34
C ARG A 369 -35.12 36.43 53.96
#